data_AF-A0A8G1H806-F1
#
_entry.id   AF-A0A8G1H806-F1
#
_cell.length_a   1.000
_cell.length_b   1.000
_cell.length_c   1.000
_cell.angle_alpha   90.00
_cell.angle_beta   90.00
_cell.angle_gamma   90.00
#
_symmetry.space_group_name_H-M   'P 1'
#
loop_
_entity.id
_entity.type
_entity.pdbx_description
1 polymer ?
#
loop_
_entity_poly.entity_id
_entity_poly.type
_entity_poly.pdbx_seq_one_letter_code
_entity_poly.pdbx_strand_id
1 'polypeptide(L)'
;MYKRTTSLTEEKPAWRREIHKELGEDPAEALDKPLVPPSTDRHSPLLQARARIRGIDYFDVLDTWEEVERRLDRGPRVTVLAWIEERREFLEEHGERDERMASQPRRTVPDRDDQEENDSEYLCGTCNTTVEDRKHGYHCPNCDHLTRNVQEVTCGGETA
;
A
#
# COMPACT_ATOMS: atom_id res chain seq x y z
N MET A 1 22.71 32.96 -2.07
CA MET A 1 22.52 32.85 -0.60
C MET A 1 21.04 32.88 -0.30
N TYR A 2 20.37 31.72 -0.25
CA TYR A 2 18.97 31.66 0.15
C TYR A 2 18.90 31.62 1.67
N LYS A 3 18.29 32.65 2.25
CA LYS A 3 18.06 32.73 3.70
C LYS A 3 17.09 31.61 4.06
N ARG A 4 17.61 30.56 4.70
CA ARG A 4 16.82 29.56 5.39
C ARG A 4 16.36 30.22 6.69
N THR A 5 15.22 30.91 6.66
CA THR A 5 14.57 31.40 7.87
C THR A 5 13.98 30.19 8.57
N THR A 6 14.66 29.80 9.65
CA THR A 6 14.14 28.90 10.66
C THR A 6 13.00 29.59 11.40
N SER A 7 11.75 29.16 11.18
CA SER A 7 10.63 29.42 12.09
C SER A 7 10.34 28.12 12.85
N LEU A 8 10.87 28.03 14.07
CA LEU A 8 10.29 27.17 15.10
C LEU A 8 8.85 27.67 15.35
N THR A 9 7.89 26.75 15.35
CA THR A 9 6.47 26.94 15.70
C THR A 9 5.70 27.99 14.89
N GLU A 10 5.57 27.80 13.58
CA GLU A 10 4.39 28.36 12.89
C GLU A 10 3.17 27.54 13.32
N GLU A 11 2.37 28.10 14.25
CA GLU A 11 1.08 27.53 14.58
C GLU A 11 0.29 27.32 13.29
N LYS A 12 -0.11 26.07 13.00
CA LYS A 12 -0.89 25.75 11.80
C LYS A 12 -2.07 26.71 11.72
N PRO A 13 -2.32 27.35 10.56
CA PRO A 13 -3.40 28.32 10.43
C PRO A 13 -4.74 27.66 10.76
N ALA A 14 -5.66 28.45 11.36
CA ALA A 14 -6.90 27.92 11.93
C ALA A 14 -7.72 27.08 10.95
N TRP A 15 -7.69 27.40 9.66
CA TRP A 15 -8.37 26.66 8.60
C TRP A 15 -7.86 25.22 8.43
N ARG A 16 -6.55 24.96 8.59
CA ARG A 16 -6.00 23.59 8.55
C ARG A 16 -6.55 22.72 9.68
N ARG A 17 -6.70 23.32 10.86
CA ARG A 17 -7.26 22.60 12.03
C ARG A 17 -8.72 22.27 11.84
N GLU A 18 -9.48 23.13 11.17
CA GLU A 18 -10.90 22.89 10.90
C GLU A 18 -11.08 21.77 9.89
N ILE A 19 -10.34 21.81 8.78
CA ILE A 19 -10.32 20.73 7.78
C ILE A 19 -9.90 19.39 8.40
N HIS A 20 -8.90 19.39 9.29
CA HIS A 20 -8.51 18.16 10.00
C HIS A 20 -9.62 17.60 10.89
N LYS A 21 -10.46 18.43 11.49
CA LYS A 21 -11.61 17.94 12.28
C LYS A 21 -12.69 17.36 11.38
N GLU A 22 -12.90 17.95 10.21
CA GLU A 22 -13.92 17.55 9.25
C GLU A 22 -13.55 16.24 8.53
N LEU A 23 -12.34 16.16 7.98
CA LEU A 23 -11.89 15.03 7.18
C LEU A 23 -11.15 13.94 7.98
N GLY A 24 -10.72 14.24 9.21
CA GLY A 24 -9.81 13.39 9.97
C GLY A 24 -8.37 13.35 9.41
N GLU A 25 -8.06 14.16 8.40
CA GLU A 25 -6.73 14.35 7.84
C GLU A 25 -6.47 15.82 7.47
N ASP A 26 -5.20 16.20 7.38
CA ASP A 26 -4.76 17.55 6.96
C ASP A 26 -4.17 17.46 5.54
N PRO A 27 -4.94 17.77 4.47
CA PRO A 27 -4.46 17.70 3.09
C PRO A 27 -3.22 18.55 2.87
N ALA A 28 -3.09 19.65 3.62
CA ALA A 28 -1.96 20.53 3.52
C ALA A 28 -0.66 19.84 3.98
N GLU A 29 -0.67 18.88 4.90
CA GLU A 29 0.56 18.14 5.25
C GLU A 29 1.09 17.29 4.08
N ALA A 30 0.19 16.75 3.26
CA ALA A 30 0.57 16.02 2.06
C ALA A 30 1.06 16.99 0.98
N LEU A 31 0.35 18.11 0.81
CA LEU A 31 0.55 19.04 -0.27
C LEU A 31 1.70 20.01 -0.02
N ASP A 32 1.94 20.50 1.20
CA ASP A 32 2.92 21.55 1.54
C ASP A 32 4.38 21.15 1.28
N LYS A 33 4.61 19.86 1.04
CA LYS A 33 5.93 19.33 0.69
C LYS A 33 6.32 19.73 -0.73
N PRO A 34 7.62 20.01 -0.98
CA PRO A 34 8.11 20.30 -2.33
C PRO A 34 7.84 19.12 -3.28
N LEU A 35 7.32 19.41 -4.49
CA LEU A 35 7.27 18.46 -5.59
C LEU A 35 8.68 18.33 -6.19
N VAL A 36 9.61 17.75 -5.44
CA VAL A 36 10.88 17.33 -6.04
C VAL A 36 10.56 16.15 -6.95
N PRO A 37 11.04 16.12 -8.21
CA PRO A 37 10.92 14.92 -9.04
C PRO A 37 11.43 13.72 -8.24
N PRO A 38 10.76 12.57 -8.32
CA PRO A 38 11.14 11.43 -7.52
C PRO A 38 12.62 11.13 -7.80
N SER A 39 13.46 11.20 -6.75
CA SER A 39 14.50 10.19 -6.63
C SER A 39 13.77 8.84 -6.75
N THR A 40 14.42 7.79 -7.20
CA THR A 40 13.83 6.44 -7.28
C THR A 40 13.31 5.88 -5.94
N ASP A 41 13.26 6.71 -4.91
CA ASP A 41 12.67 6.51 -3.60
C ASP A 41 11.12 6.51 -3.65
N ARG A 42 10.57 5.42 -3.12
CA ARG A 42 9.13 5.19 -2.95
C ARG A 42 8.51 6.15 -1.93
N HIS A 43 9.33 6.85 -1.15
CA HIS A 43 8.92 7.84 -0.16
C HIS A 43 8.85 9.28 -0.69
N SER A 44 8.94 9.49 -2.02
CA SER A 44 8.76 10.81 -2.61
C SER A 44 7.45 11.47 -2.14
N PRO A 45 7.48 12.70 -1.59
CA PRO A 45 6.29 13.44 -1.19
C PRO A 45 5.25 13.57 -2.30
N LEU A 46 5.71 13.66 -3.55
CA LEU A 46 4.88 13.71 -4.75
C LEU A 46 4.08 12.42 -4.93
N LEU A 47 4.74 11.26 -4.79
CA LEU A 47 4.08 9.97 -4.90
C LEU A 47 3.09 9.74 -3.75
N GLN A 48 3.41 10.21 -2.55
CA GLN A 48 2.50 10.14 -1.40
C GLN A 48 1.24 10.97 -1.63
N ALA A 49 1.38 12.24 -2.07
CA ALA A 49 0.23 13.09 -2.38
C ALA A 49 -0.66 12.49 -3.47
N ARG A 50 -0.06 11.98 -4.55
CA ARG A 50 -0.81 11.31 -5.63
C ARG A 50 -1.53 10.05 -5.12
N ALA A 51 -0.86 9.22 -4.32
CA ALA A 51 -1.46 8.02 -3.75
C ALA A 51 -2.63 8.34 -2.83
N ARG A 52 -2.56 9.45 -2.07
CA ARG A 52 -3.68 9.90 -1.24
C ARG A 52 -4.86 10.35 -2.08
N ILE A 53 -4.64 11.21 -3.08
CA ILE A 53 -5.72 11.67 -3.98
C ILE A 53 -6.43 10.48 -4.64
N ARG A 54 -5.68 9.49 -5.12
CA ARG A 54 -6.26 8.27 -5.72
C ARG A 54 -7.11 7.43 -4.77
N GLY A 55 -6.86 7.53 -3.46
CA GLY A 55 -7.61 6.81 -2.44
C GLY A 55 -8.83 7.54 -1.91
N ILE A 56 -9.13 8.75 -2.42
CA ILE A 56 -10.31 9.51 -2.02
C ILE A 56 -11.54 8.91 -2.71
N ASP A 57 -12.56 8.57 -1.93
CA ASP A 57 -13.76 7.88 -2.42
C ASP A 57 -15.02 8.78 -2.47
N TYR A 58 -14.90 10.05 -2.07
CA TYR A 58 -16.00 11.00 -1.93
C TYR A 58 -15.67 12.37 -2.55
N PHE A 59 -16.65 13.03 -3.17
CA PHE A 59 -16.52 14.31 -3.86
C PHE A 59 -16.26 15.47 -2.90
N ASP A 60 -16.89 15.50 -1.74
CA ASP A 60 -16.69 16.51 -0.70
C ASP A 60 -15.23 16.57 -0.22
N VAL A 61 -14.60 15.39 -0.07
CA VAL A 61 -13.18 15.27 0.25
C VAL A 61 -12.32 15.80 -0.91
N LEU A 62 -12.66 15.49 -2.17
CA LEU A 62 -11.94 16.03 -3.34
C LEU A 62 -12.05 17.55 -3.43
N ASP A 63 -13.25 18.10 -3.25
CA ASP A 63 -13.50 19.55 -3.26
C ASP A 63 -12.67 20.25 -2.18
N THR A 64 -12.61 19.67 -0.99
CA THR A 64 -11.78 20.19 0.11
C THR A 64 -10.29 20.14 -0.25
N TRP A 65 -9.80 19.03 -0.79
CA TRP A 65 -8.42 18.91 -1.26
C TRP A 65 -8.07 19.95 -2.33
N GLU A 66 -9.00 20.25 -3.22
CA GLU A 66 -8.86 21.28 -4.25
C GLU A 66 -8.76 22.69 -3.63
N GLU A 67 -9.66 23.01 -2.68
CA GLU A 67 -9.62 24.28 -1.96
C GLU A 67 -8.29 24.45 -1.21
N VAL A 68 -7.82 23.40 -0.54
CA VAL A 68 -6.53 23.43 0.16
C VAL A 68 -5.39 23.74 -0.80
N GLU A 69 -5.28 23.06 -1.95
CA GLU A 69 -4.20 23.33 -2.91
C GLU A 69 -4.24 24.77 -3.43
N ARG A 70 -5.45 25.32 -3.65
CA ARG A 70 -5.64 26.72 -4.06
C ARG A 70 -5.27 27.73 -2.98
N ARG A 71 -5.41 27.35 -1.70
CA ARG A 71 -5.18 28.21 -0.54
C ARG A 71 -3.73 28.24 -0.05
N LEU A 72 -2.88 27.31 -0.48
CA LEU A 72 -1.48 27.27 -0.10
C LEU A 72 -0.70 28.47 -0.69
N ASP A 73 0.16 29.08 0.13
CA ASP A 73 0.88 30.33 -0.20
C ASP A 73 1.76 30.24 -1.45
N ARG A 74 2.23 29.04 -1.78
CA ARG A 74 3.00 28.77 -3.00
C ARG A 74 2.17 28.83 -4.29
N GLY A 75 0.85 28.95 -4.19
CA GLY A 75 -0.09 28.88 -5.30
C GLY A 75 -0.42 27.44 -5.74
N PRO A 76 -1.51 27.28 -6.52
CA PRO A 76 -2.00 25.99 -6.96
C PRO A 76 -1.08 25.35 -8.00
N ARG A 77 -0.74 24.07 -7.81
CA ARG A 77 0.04 23.31 -8.77
C ARG A 77 -0.89 22.64 -9.76
N VAL A 78 -0.72 22.96 -11.05
CA VAL A 78 -1.51 22.37 -12.16
C VAL A 78 -1.52 20.84 -12.09
N THR A 79 -0.38 20.23 -11.75
CA THR A 79 -0.26 18.77 -11.62
C THR A 79 -1.14 18.18 -10.53
N VAL A 80 -1.28 18.85 -9.39
CA VAL A 80 -2.14 18.37 -8.28
C VAL A 80 -3.61 18.52 -8.67
N LEU A 81 -3.98 19.66 -9.23
CA LEU A 81 -5.34 19.89 -9.73
C LEU A 81 -5.73 18.86 -10.81
N ALA A 82 -4.81 18.51 -11.71
CA ALA A 82 -5.04 17.48 -12.71
C ALA A 82 -5.27 16.09 -12.09
N TRP A 83 -4.61 15.74 -10.98
CA TRP A 83 -4.88 14.46 -10.29
C TRP A 83 -6.22 14.46 -9.56
N ILE A 84 -6.62 15.60 -9.00
CA ILE A 84 -7.93 15.75 -8.38
C ILE A 84 -9.01 15.58 -9.45
N GLU A 85 -8.84 16.20 -10.62
CA GLU A 85 -9.76 16.05 -11.74
C GLU A 85 -9.80 14.62 -12.28
N GLU A 86 -8.65 13.99 -12.51
CA GLU A 86 -8.55 12.56 -12.91
C GLU A 86 -9.34 11.66 -11.94
N ARG A 87 -9.31 11.97 -10.64
CA ARG A 87 -10.06 11.21 -9.64
C ARG A 87 -11.55 11.57 -9.64
N ARG A 88 -11.91 12.84 -9.84
CA ARG A 88 -13.30 13.29 -9.95
C ARG A 88 -13.98 12.58 -11.12
N GLU A 89 -13.38 12.59 -12.30
CA GLU A 89 -13.86 11.87 -13.48
C GLU A 89 -14.08 10.38 -13.19
N PHE A 90 -13.15 9.75 -12.48
CA PHE A 90 -13.30 8.35 -12.07
C PHE A 90 -14.53 8.14 -11.17
N LEU A 91 -14.75 8.99 -10.17
CA LEU A 91 -15.90 8.88 -9.27
C LEU A 91 -17.22 9.23 -9.98
N GLU A 92 -17.22 10.11 -10.97
CA GLU A 92 -18.38 10.38 -11.82
C GLU A 92 -18.78 9.14 -12.64
N GLU A 93 -17.80 8.39 -13.14
CA GLU A 93 -18.03 7.16 -13.91
C GLU A 93 -18.42 5.97 -13.02
N HIS A 94 -17.77 5.80 -11.86
CA HIS A 94 -17.90 4.60 -11.03
C HIS A 94 -18.84 4.77 -9.81
N GLY A 95 -19.21 6.01 -9.49
CA GLY A 95 -19.91 6.38 -8.26
C GLY A 95 -18.98 6.50 -7.05
N GLU A 96 -19.45 7.20 -6.04
CA GLU A 96 -18.80 7.27 -4.72
C GLU A 96 -18.94 5.96 -3.95
N ARG A 97 -18.10 5.76 -2.95
CA ARG A 97 -18.23 4.62 -2.04
C ARG A 97 -19.46 4.78 -1.16
N ASP A 98 -20.36 3.79 -1.16
CA ASP A 98 -21.50 3.75 -0.22
C ASP A 98 -20.99 3.87 1.23
N GLU A 99 -21.48 4.88 1.96
CA GLU A 99 -21.14 5.15 3.36
C GLU A 99 -21.32 3.90 4.25
N ARG A 100 -22.28 3.02 3.92
CA ARG A 100 -22.52 1.75 4.64
C ARG A 100 -21.41 0.73 4.47
N MET A 101 -20.59 0.83 3.41
CA MET A 101 -19.39 0.02 3.21
C MET A 101 -18.13 0.66 3.81
N ALA A 102 -18.16 1.93 4.20
CA ALA A 102 -17.05 2.58 4.90
C ALA A 102 -16.92 2.10 6.35
N SER A 103 -18.05 1.71 6.98
CA SER A 103 -18.08 1.18 8.35
C SER A 103 -17.65 -0.28 8.48
N GLN A 104 -17.38 -0.99 7.38
CA GLN A 104 -16.90 -2.37 7.48
C GLN A 104 -15.40 -2.37 7.84
N PRO A 105 -14.99 -3.06 8.91
CA PRO A 105 -13.58 -3.19 9.23
C PRO A 105 -12.88 -3.81 8.03
N ARG A 106 -11.73 -3.23 7.62
CA ARG A 106 -10.83 -3.90 6.69
C ARG A 106 -10.60 -5.30 7.23
N ARG A 107 -10.83 -6.34 6.42
CA ARG A 107 -10.53 -7.72 6.79
C ARG A 107 -9.11 -7.74 7.35
N THR A 108 -8.98 -8.08 8.62
CA THR A 108 -7.68 -8.35 9.22
C THR A 108 -7.09 -9.50 8.42
N VAL A 109 -5.98 -9.24 7.74
CA VAL A 109 -5.12 -10.34 7.30
C VAL A 109 -4.74 -11.10 8.57
N PRO A 110 -4.92 -12.43 8.63
CA PRO A 110 -4.38 -13.21 9.73
C PRO A 110 -2.90 -12.87 9.90
N ASP A 111 -2.45 -12.77 11.14
CA ASP A 111 -1.02 -12.57 11.41
C ASP A 111 -0.25 -13.71 10.73
N ARG A 112 0.90 -13.39 10.12
CA ARG A 112 1.60 -14.32 9.23
C ARG A 112 2.27 -15.47 10.00
N ASP A 113 2.23 -15.40 11.32
CA ASP A 113 2.89 -16.32 12.26
C ASP A 113 2.08 -17.62 12.53
N ASP A 114 0.87 -17.77 11.99
CA ASP A 114 0.10 -19.04 12.03
C ASP A 114 0.35 -19.94 10.80
N GLN A 115 1.53 -19.87 10.17
CA GLN A 115 1.94 -20.91 9.23
C GLN A 115 2.55 -22.05 10.03
N GLU A 116 1.72 -23.03 10.39
CA GLU A 116 2.22 -24.36 10.77
C GLU A 116 3.29 -24.77 9.76
N GLU A 117 4.52 -24.99 10.23
CA GLU A 117 5.59 -25.56 9.42
C GLU A 117 5.06 -26.88 8.88
N ASN A 118 4.69 -26.88 7.60
CA ASN A 118 4.17 -28.06 6.96
C ASN A 118 5.35 -29.01 6.77
N ASP A 119 5.59 -29.88 7.77
CA ASP A 119 6.58 -30.96 7.79
C ASP A 119 6.23 -32.07 6.78
N SER A 120 5.74 -31.70 5.59
CA SER A 120 5.51 -32.64 4.49
C SER A 120 6.85 -33.24 4.08
N GLU A 121 7.01 -34.54 4.31
CA GLU A 121 8.14 -35.31 3.80
C GLU A 121 7.95 -35.59 2.31
N TYR A 122 8.94 -35.23 1.50
CA TYR A 122 8.91 -35.41 0.05
C TYR A 122 9.81 -36.57 -0.35
N LEU A 123 9.38 -37.39 -1.31
CA LEU A 123 10.16 -38.48 -1.89
C LEU A 123 10.55 -38.17 -3.34
N CYS A 124 11.76 -38.56 -3.74
CA CYS A 124 12.22 -38.46 -5.12
C CYS A 124 11.37 -39.35 -6.03
N GLY A 125 10.75 -38.79 -7.08
CA GLY A 125 9.93 -39.56 -8.02
C GLY A 125 10.65 -40.66 -8.81
N THR A 126 11.99 -40.71 -8.75
CA THR A 126 12.81 -41.72 -9.45
C THR A 126 13.21 -42.90 -8.57
N CYS A 127 13.66 -42.62 -7.35
CA CYS A 127 14.22 -43.65 -6.45
C CYS A 127 13.46 -43.79 -5.13
N ASN A 128 12.38 -43.02 -4.95
CA ASN A 128 11.52 -43.01 -3.77
C ASN A 128 12.26 -42.76 -2.44
N THR A 129 13.47 -42.19 -2.51
CA THR A 129 14.24 -41.77 -1.33
C THR A 129 13.80 -40.40 -0.90
N THR A 130 13.82 -40.14 0.41
CA THR A 130 13.52 -38.84 1.00
C THR A 130 14.45 -37.77 0.43
N VAL A 131 13.88 -36.64 0.05
CA VAL A 131 14.62 -35.52 -0.54
C VAL A 131 14.75 -34.38 0.45
N GLU A 132 15.87 -33.67 0.37
CA GLU A 132 16.11 -32.46 1.16
C GLU A 132 15.54 -31.26 0.42
N ASP A 133 14.71 -30.44 1.08
CA ASP A 133 14.30 -29.15 0.53
C ASP A 133 15.48 -28.18 0.48
N ARG A 134 15.67 -27.53 -0.65
CA ARG A 134 16.66 -26.47 -0.85
C ARG A 134 16.00 -25.32 -1.60
N LYS A 135 16.58 -24.12 -1.45
CA LYS A 135 16.09 -22.85 -2.03
C LYS A 135 15.65 -22.88 -3.51
N HIS A 136 16.13 -23.83 -4.30
CA HIS A 136 15.85 -23.92 -5.74
C HIS A 136 15.16 -25.23 -6.18
N GLY A 137 14.76 -26.09 -5.24
CA GLY A 137 14.14 -27.39 -5.48
C GLY A 137 14.67 -28.48 -4.54
N TYR A 138 14.20 -29.70 -4.69
CA TYR A 138 14.53 -30.79 -3.78
C TYR A 138 15.77 -31.56 -4.24
N HIS A 139 16.74 -31.78 -3.35
CA HIS A 139 17.92 -32.59 -3.62
C HIS A 139 17.71 -34.03 -3.19
N CYS A 140 17.94 -34.95 -4.11
CA CYS A 140 17.92 -36.38 -3.82
C CYS A 140 19.33 -36.85 -3.44
N PRO A 141 19.59 -37.28 -2.19
CA PRO A 141 20.91 -37.75 -1.78
C PRO A 141 21.29 -39.09 -2.42
N ASN A 142 20.31 -39.89 -2.85
CA ASN A 142 20.54 -41.21 -3.43
C ASN A 142 20.85 -41.16 -4.94
N CYS A 143 20.23 -40.23 -5.67
CA CYS A 143 20.46 -40.07 -7.12
C CYS A 143 21.34 -38.85 -7.46
N ASP A 144 21.77 -38.11 -6.46
CA ASP A 144 22.57 -36.88 -6.53
C ASP A 144 22.07 -35.89 -7.61
N HIS A 145 20.78 -35.59 -7.59
CA HIS A 145 20.19 -34.61 -8.50
C HIS A 145 19.20 -33.68 -7.81
N LEU A 146 19.05 -32.49 -8.36
CA LEU A 146 17.96 -31.58 -8.03
C LEU A 146 16.72 -31.95 -8.86
N THR A 147 15.61 -32.21 -8.19
CA THR A 147 14.33 -32.52 -8.81
C THR A 147 13.23 -31.61 -8.27
N ARG A 148 12.25 -31.31 -9.12
CA ARG A 148 10.95 -30.77 -8.72
C ARG A 148 9.83 -31.81 -8.80
N ASN A 149 10.17 -32.99 -9.32
CA ASN A 149 9.29 -34.14 -9.40
C ASN A 149 9.45 -34.95 -8.11
N VAL A 150 8.61 -34.62 -7.13
CA VAL A 150 8.58 -35.25 -5.82
C VAL A 150 7.17 -35.74 -5.53
N GLN A 151 7.06 -36.83 -4.77
CA GLN A 151 5.81 -37.31 -4.24
C GLN A 151 5.68 -36.84 -2.79
N GLU A 152 4.58 -36.17 -2.47
CA GLU A 152 4.26 -35.79 -1.09
C GLU A 152 3.77 -37.04 -0.34
N VAL A 153 4.36 -37.31 0.82
CA VAL A 153 3.91 -38.38 1.70
C VAL A 153 2.78 -37.82 2.56
N THR A 154 1.54 -37.99 2.13
CA THR A 154 0.41 -37.78 3.02
C THR A 154 0.36 -38.95 4.00
N CYS A 155 0.74 -38.75 5.26
CA CYS A 155 0.46 -39.68 6.35
C CYS A 155 -1.07 -39.70 6.61
N GLY A 156 -1.83 -40.29 5.70
CA GLY A 156 -3.22 -40.67 5.88
C GLY A 156 -3.28 -42.04 6.52
N GLY A 157 -3.83 -42.12 7.73
CA GLY A 157 -3.90 -43.33 8.54
C GLY A 157 -4.55 -44.53 7.84
N GLU A 158 -4.12 -45.71 8.27
CA GLU A 158 -4.75 -47.00 7.99
C GLU A 158 -6.22 -47.00 8.40
N THR A 159 -7.11 -47.55 7.56
CA THR A 159 -7.75 -48.87 7.78
C THR A 159 -8.97 -49.06 6.87
N ALA A 160 -8.97 -50.17 6.12
CA ALA A 160 -10.15 -50.98 5.84
C ALA A 160 -9.69 -52.44 5.73
#